data_AF-A0A2V8MJX5-F1
#
_entry.id   AF-A0A2V8MJX5-F1
#
_cell.length_a   1.000
_cell.length_b   1.000
_cell.length_c   1.000
_cell.angle_alpha   90.00
_cell.angle_beta   90.00
_cell.angle_gamma   90.00
#
_symmetry.space_group_name_H-M   'P 1'
#
loop_
_entity.id
_entity.type
_entity.pdbx_description
1 polymer ?
#
loop_
_entity_poly.entity_id
_entity_poly.type
_entity_poly.pdbx_seq_one_letter_code
_entity_poly.pdbx_strand_id
1 'polypeptide(L)'
;MSGNRSLSGDHATVTVHVNVDAGTAFDVFTREIDLWWKHGPAYRMAGQQPGLLCFEQCVNGRLFEQYNAESGLRAREIGRVLVWDPPSRLVFSWRGG
;
A
#
# COMPACT_ATOMS: atom_id res chain seq x y z
N MET A 1 -23.14 6.05 21.72
CA MET A 1 -23.53 5.82 20.30
C MET A 1 -22.90 6.92 19.48
N SER A 2 -21.81 6.63 18.78
CA SER A 2 -21.08 7.62 17.97
C SER A 2 -21.16 7.17 16.52
N GLY A 3 -21.82 7.99 15.71
CA GLY A 3 -22.26 7.69 14.35
C GLY A 3 -21.12 7.29 13.42
N ASN A 4 -21.33 6.19 12.71
CA ASN A 4 -20.54 5.80 11.55
C ASN A 4 -20.83 6.81 10.43
N ARG A 5 -19.98 7.83 10.30
CA ARG A 5 -20.09 8.80 9.20
C ARG A 5 -19.67 8.07 7.93
N SER A 6 -20.65 7.56 7.20
CA SER A 6 -20.46 7.06 5.84
C SER A 6 -19.74 8.16 5.04
N LEU A 7 -18.52 7.86 4.59
CA LEU A 7 -17.78 8.73 3.69
C LEU A 7 -18.56 8.75 2.38
N SER A 8 -19.27 9.85 2.12
CA SER A 8 -20.00 10.12 0.88
C SER A 8 -19.02 10.08 -0.30
N GLY A 9 -18.83 8.90 -0.87
CA GLY A 9 -18.02 8.62 -2.03
C GLY A 9 -18.32 7.20 -2.52
N ASP A 10 -17.89 6.89 -3.73
CA ASP A 10 -18.04 5.55 -4.28
C ASP A 10 -17.28 4.54 -3.41
N HIS A 11 -17.93 3.43 -3.10
CA HIS A 11 -17.34 2.37 -2.29
C HIS A 11 -17.51 1.02 -2.98
N ALA A 12 -16.45 0.21 -2.96
CA ALA A 12 -16.47 -1.16 -3.44
C ALA A 12 -15.87 -2.09 -2.36
N THR A 13 -16.49 -3.25 -2.19
CA THR A 13 -16.01 -4.31 -1.30
C THR A 13 -15.67 -5.54 -2.12
N VAL A 14 -14.50 -6.12 -1.88
CA VAL A 14 -14.08 -7.39 -2.47
C VAL A 14 -13.59 -8.31 -1.37
N THR A 15 -13.84 -9.61 -1.51
CA THR A 15 -13.36 -10.64 -0.59
C THR A 15 -12.76 -11.78 -1.40
N VAL A 16 -11.61 -12.28 -0.95
CA VAL A 16 -10.94 -13.43 -1.54
C VAL A 16 -10.54 -14.38 -0.41
N HIS A 17 -10.54 -15.69 -0.69
CA HIS A 17 -10.04 -16.70 0.24
C HIS A 17 -8.68 -17.20 -0.23
N VAL A 18 -7.75 -17.35 0.71
CA VAL A 18 -6.41 -17.90 0.47
C VAL A 18 -6.14 -19.03 1.46
N ASN A 19 -5.38 -20.03 1.03
CA ASN A 19 -5.13 -21.24 1.83
C ASN A 19 -3.89 -21.11 2.74
N VAL A 20 -3.87 -20.07 3.56
CA VAL A 20 -2.82 -19.79 4.57
C VAL A 20 -3.47 -19.15 5.80
N ASP A 21 -2.77 -19.15 6.93
CA ASP A 21 -3.24 -18.42 8.12
C ASP A 21 -3.22 -16.90 7.90
N ALA A 22 -3.97 -16.17 8.74
CA ALA A 22 -4.11 -14.72 8.62
C ALA A 22 -2.79 -13.96 8.79
N GLY A 23 -1.87 -14.45 9.64
CA GLY A 23 -0.55 -13.85 9.83
C GLY A 23 0.26 -13.90 8.55
N THR A 24 0.38 -15.08 7.96
CA THR A 24 1.05 -15.28 6.67
C THR A 24 0.43 -14.44 5.56
N ALA A 25 -0.91 -14.42 5.45
CA ALA A 25 -1.60 -13.62 4.45
C ALA A 25 -1.32 -12.11 4.63
N PHE A 26 -1.34 -11.62 5.86
CA PHE A 26 -1.09 -10.22 6.18
C PHE A 26 0.36 -9.82 5.85
N ASP A 27 1.32 -10.68 6.20
CA ASP A 27 2.73 -10.45 5.90
C ASP A 27 2.99 -10.39 4.39
N VAL A 28 2.48 -11.34 3.61
CA VAL A 28 2.61 -11.30 2.14
C VAL A 28 1.94 -10.05 1.57
N PHE A 29 0.71 -9.76 1.99
CA PHE A 29 -0.02 -8.59 1.51
C PHE A 29 0.77 -7.30 1.76
N THR A 30 1.37 -7.14 2.93
CA THR A 30 2.01 -5.88 3.33
C THR A 30 3.47 -5.76 2.93
N ARG A 31 4.24 -6.85 3.01
CA ARG A 31 5.69 -6.85 2.76
C ARG A 31 6.03 -7.02 1.28
N GLU A 32 5.13 -7.63 0.52
CA GLU A 32 5.30 -7.89 -0.90
C GLU A 32 4.35 -7.05 -1.77
N ILE A 33 3.92 -5.89 -1.27
CA ILE A 33 2.98 -5.00 -1.97
C ILE A 33 3.43 -4.64 -3.39
N ASP A 34 4.73 -4.49 -3.62
CA ASP A 34 5.29 -4.22 -4.94
C ASP A 34 5.00 -5.32 -5.98
N LEU A 35 4.86 -6.59 -5.55
CA LEU A 35 4.65 -7.71 -6.46
C LEU A 35 3.24 -7.75 -7.05
N TRP A 36 2.24 -7.24 -6.32
CA TRP A 36 0.83 -7.33 -6.71
C TRP A 36 0.18 -5.96 -7.00
N TRP A 37 0.75 -4.87 -6.51
CA TRP A 37 0.29 -3.53 -6.84
C TRP A 37 0.73 -3.16 -8.25
N LYS A 38 -0.18 -3.25 -9.22
CA LYS A 38 0.13 -2.88 -10.62
C LYS A 38 0.46 -1.40 -10.73
N HIS A 39 1.75 -1.08 -10.94
CA HIS A 39 2.20 0.18 -11.51
C HIS A 39 1.49 0.36 -12.87
N GLY A 40 0.58 1.32 -12.98
CA GLY A 40 -0.20 1.54 -14.20
C GLY A 40 0.71 1.71 -15.44
N PRO A 41 0.27 1.35 -16.66
CA PRO A 41 1.07 1.48 -17.87
C PRO A 41 1.65 2.88 -18.13
N ALA A 42 1.04 3.93 -17.55
CA ALA A 42 1.45 5.32 -17.65
C ALA A 42 2.71 5.69 -16.83
N TYR A 43 3.17 4.84 -15.91
CA TYR A 43 4.29 5.14 -15.00
C TYR A 43 5.56 4.34 -15.30
N ARG A 44 5.63 3.71 -16.48
CA ARG A 44 6.86 3.09 -16.99
C ARG A 44 7.82 4.18 -17.46
N MET A 45 8.78 4.57 -16.64
CA MET A 45 9.97 5.27 -17.13
C MET A 45 10.82 4.28 -17.92
N ALA A 46 10.97 4.54 -19.22
CA ALA A 46 11.71 3.72 -20.16
C ALA A 46 13.09 3.29 -19.60
N GLY A 47 13.19 2.01 -19.20
CA GLY A 47 14.45 1.38 -18.82
C GLY A 47 14.95 1.62 -17.38
N GLN A 48 14.18 2.28 -16.51
CA GLN A 48 14.52 2.39 -15.08
C GLN A 48 13.85 1.25 -14.30
N GLN A 49 14.57 0.62 -13.36
CA GLN A 49 14.00 -0.39 -12.46
C GLN A 49 12.74 0.22 -11.81
N PRO A 50 11.58 -0.47 -11.82
CA PRO A 50 10.37 0.03 -11.17
C PRO A 50 10.67 0.33 -9.69
N GLY A 51 10.12 1.42 -9.19
CA GLY A 51 10.31 1.78 -7.79
C GLY A 51 9.62 0.77 -6.89
N LEU A 52 10.29 0.35 -5.81
CA LEU A 52 9.76 -0.61 -4.84
C LEU A 52 8.70 0.08 -3.97
N LEU A 53 7.47 -0.41 -4.02
CA LEU A 53 6.40 0.08 -3.14
C LEU A 53 6.51 -0.54 -1.74
N CYS A 54 6.45 0.29 -0.68
CA CYS A 54 6.65 -0.14 0.70
C CYS A 54 5.73 0.58 1.70
N PHE A 55 5.31 -0.14 2.75
CA PHE A 55 4.73 0.45 3.96
C PHE A 55 5.78 0.61 5.06
N GLU A 56 5.74 1.75 5.76
CA GLU A 56 6.23 1.82 7.13
C GLU A 56 5.18 1.20 8.05
N GLN A 57 5.54 0.11 8.72
CA GLN A 57 4.64 -0.81 9.43
C GLN A 57 4.19 -0.28 10.80
N CYS A 58 3.63 0.92 10.82
CA CYS A 58 3.14 1.59 12.02
C CYS A 58 2.04 2.61 11.68
N VAL A 59 1.22 2.96 12.67
CA VAL A 59 0.25 4.05 12.54
C VAL A 59 0.99 5.35 12.22
N ASN A 60 0.47 6.13 11.27
CA ASN A 60 1.08 7.32 10.66
C ASN A 60 2.33 7.05 9.80
N GLY A 61 2.72 5.79 9.62
CA GLY A 61 3.76 5.39 8.68
C GLY A 61 3.40 5.72 7.23
N ARG A 62 4.40 5.89 6.37
CA ARG A 62 4.24 6.17 4.94
C ARG A 62 3.92 4.92 4.14
N LEU A 63 3.08 5.06 3.12
CA LEU A 63 3.14 4.25 1.91
C LEU A 63 4.00 5.04 0.90
N PHE A 64 5.12 4.48 0.46
CA PHE A 64 6.09 5.19 -0.37
C PHE A 64 6.67 4.30 -1.47
N GLU A 65 7.03 4.94 -2.58
CA GLU A 65 7.77 4.33 -3.68
C GLU A 65 9.25 4.67 -3.54
N GLN A 66 10.10 3.64 -3.51
CA GLN A 66 11.54 3.78 -3.46
C GLN A 66 12.16 3.59 -4.85
N TYR A 67 13.00 4.52 -5.30
CA TYR A 67 13.58 4.48 -6.65
C TYR A 67 15.04 4.96 -6.65
N ASN A 68 15.79 4.56 -7.68
CA ASN A 68 17.16 5.00 -7.86
C ASN A 68 17.20 6.32 -8.65
N ALA A 69 17.79 7.36 -8.06
CA ALA A 69 18.11 8.60 -8.75
C ALA A 69 19.62 8.71 -8.97
N GLU A 70 20.08 9.63 -9.83
CA GLU A 70 21.52 9.92 -10.02
C GLU A 70 22.24 10.24 -8.70
N SER A 71 21.52 10.82 -7.75
CA SER A 71 22.02 11.18 -6.42
C SER A 71 21.86 10.07 -5.37
N GLY A 72 21.52 8.85 -5.79
CA GLY A 72 21.34 7.67 -4.95
C GLY A 72 19.87 7.28 -4.73
N LEU A 73 19.65 6.37 -3.78
CA LEU A 73 18.32 5.87 -3.43
C LEU A 73 17.42 6.99 -2.89
N ARG A 74 16.19 7.07 -3.38
CA ARG A 74 15.19 8.07 -2.97
C ARG A 74 13.86 7.38 -2.67
N ALA A 75 13.01 8.08 -1.92
CA ALA A 75 11.68 7.62 -1.56
C ALA A 75 10.66 8.75 -1.72
N ARG A 76 9.55 8.48 -2.41
CA ARG A 76 8.42 9.40 -2.55
C ARG A 76 7.22 8.85 -1.79
N GLU A 77 6.72 9.62 -0.84
CA GLU A 77 5.46 9.31 -0.16
C GLU A 77 4.28 9.44 -1.13
N ILE A 78 3.44 8.41 -1.19
CA ILE A 78 2.22 8.38 -2.01
C ILE A 78 0.95 8.15 -1.17
N GLY A 79 1.12 7.88 0.12
CA GLY A 79 0.05 7.54 1.03
C GLY A 79 0.52 7.42 2.48
N ARG A 80 -0.43 7.12 3.37
CA ARG A 80 -0.18 6.96 4.81
C ARG A 80 -1.01 5.84 5.39
N VAL A 81 -0.42 5.13 6.35
CA VAL A 81 -1.05 4.12 7.18
C VAL A 81 -1.85 4.83 8.27
N LEU A 82 -3.15 4.58 8.28
CA LEU A 82 -4.11 5.13 9.23
C LEU A 82 -4.39 4.16 10.39
N VAL A 83 -4.33 2.85 10.11
CA VAL A 83 -4.45 1.77 11.11
C VAL A 83 -3.44 0.68 10.76
N TRP A 84 -2.73 0.22 11.78
CA TRP A 84 -1.81 -0.92 11.70
C TRP A 84 -2.07 -1.84 12.90
N ASP A 85 -2.83 -2.91 12.69
CA ASP A 85 -3.22 -3.89 13.70
C ASP A 85 -3.08 -5.30 13.11
N PRO A 86 -1.85 -5.84 13.02
CA PRO A 86 -1.62 -7.14 12.41
C PRO A 86 -2.12 -8.28 13.31
N PRO A 87 -2.69 -9.36 12.73
CA PRO A 87 -2.98 -9.54 11.31
C PRO A 87 -4.41 -9.08 10.92
N SER A 88 -5.13 -8.46 11.84
CA SER A 88 -6.57 -8.20 11.74
C SER A 88 -6.94 -7.05 10.80
N ARG A 89 -6.11 -6.00 10.71
CA ARG A 89 -6.52 -4.77 10.04
C ARG A 89 -5.36 -3.88 9.59
N LEU A 90 -5.42 -3.51 8.31
CA LEU A 90 -4.68 -2.41 7.73
C LEU A 90 -5.67 -1.42 7.12
N VAL A 91 -5.48 -0.13 7.40
CA VAL A 91 -6.17 0.96 6.70
C VAL A 91 -5.12 1.96 6.25
N PHE A 92 -5.14 2.34 4.98
CA PHE A 92 -4.24 3.35 4.43
C PHE A 92 -4.95 4.21 3.40
N SER A 93 -4.51 5.46 3.27
CA SER A 93 -4.87 6.32 2.15
C SER A 93 -3.80 6.23 1.09
N TRP A 94 -4.18 6.31 -0.19
CA TRP A 94 -3.26 6.55 -1.29
C TRP A 94 -3.83 7.64 -2.20
N ARG A 95 -2.96 8.30 -2.97
CA ARG A 95 -3.37 9.18 -4.06
C ARG A 95 -2.99 8.51 -5.38
N GLY A 96 -4.00 8.21 -6.21
CA GLY A 96 -3.74 7.90 -7.62
C GLY A 96 -3.03 9.12 -8.22
N GLY A 97 -1.90 8.87 -8.89
CA GLY A 97 -1.22 9.92 -9.66
C GLY A 97 -1.99 10.28 -10.92
#